data_AF-A0A067QG93-F1
#
_entry.id   AF-A0A067QG93-F1
#
_cell.length_a   1.000
_cell.length_b   1.000
_cell.length_c   1.000
_cell.angle_alpha   90.00
_cell.angle_beta   90.00
_cell.angle_gamma   90.00
#
_symmetry.space_group_name_H-M   'P 1'
#
loop_
_entity.id
_entity.type
_entity.pdbx_description
1 polymer ?
#
loop_
_entity_poly.entity_id
_entity_poly.type
_entity_poly.pdbx_seq_one_letter_code
_entity_poly.pdbx_strand_id
1 'polypeptide(L)'
;GIDQNPEQEQAVRIIGEHFILGDQEQLLLYISGIGGSGKSHVIRAVVEFFKRCGHSNKILLSAPTGCAAVLIDGYTIHALTFLPQN
;
A
#
# COMPACT_ATOMS: atom_id res chain seq x y z
N GLY A 1 -16.02 6.10 2.10
CA GLY A 1 -14.88 5.81 1.23
C GLY A 1 -13.65 6.34 1.91
N ILE A 2 -12.55 6.46 1.16
CA ILE A 2 -11.30 7.04 1.70
C ILE A 2 -11.50 8.49 2.17
N ASP A 3 -12.48 9.19 1.58
CA ASP A 3 -12.94 10.55 1.85
C ASP A 3 -13.61 10.76 3.22
N GLN A 4 -13.90 9.68 3.95
CA GLN A 4 -14.56 9.76 5.27
C GLN A 4 -13.56 9.85 6.43
N ASN A 5 -12.27 9.67 6.17
CA ASN A 5 -11.22 9.79 7.16
C ASN A 5 -10.06 10.62 6.60
N PRO A 6 -9.81 11.83 7.12
CA PRO A 6 -8.83 12.76 6.54
C PRO A 6 -7.39 12.23 6.61
N GLU A 7 -7.05 11.42 7.62
CA GLU A 7 -5.71 10.83 7.73
C GLU A 7 -5.47 9.75 6.66
N GLN A 8 -6.47 8.92 6.38
CA GLN A 8 -6.44 7.93 5.31
C GLN A 8 -6.41 8.59 3.93
N GLU A 9 -7.23 9.63 3.72
CA GLU A 9 -7.22 10.44 2.50
C GLU A 9 -5.83 11.07 2.28
N GLN A 10 -5.26 11.69 3.31
CA GLN A 10 -3.94 12.32 3.25
C GLN A 10 -2.86 11.32 2.86
N ALA A 11 -2.89 10.10 3.40
CA ALA A 11 -1.93 9.06 3.04
C ALA A 11 -2.00 8.70 1.54
N VAL A 12 -3.21 8.52 0.99
CA VAL A 12 -3.40 8.23 -0.43
C VAL A 12 -2.99 9.42 -1.30
N ARG A 13 -3.32 10.65 -0.86
CA ARG A 13 -2.95 11.88 -1.57
C ARG A 13 -1.44 12.06 -1.67
N ILE A 14 -0.68 11.84 -0.61
CA ILE A 14 0.80 11.92 -0.63
C ILE A 14 1.38 10.95 -1.68
N ILE A 15 0.89 9.72 -1.71
CA ILE A 15 1.33 8.71 -2.68
C ILE A 15 0.95 9.12 -4.12
N GLY A 16 -0.28 9.62 -4.30
CA GLY A 16 -0.77 10.05 -5.60
C GLY A 16 -0.03 11.26 -6.16
N GLU A 17 0.23 12.27 -5.32
CA GLU A 17 1.00 13.47 -5.68
C GLU A 17 2.43 13.10 -6.06
N HIS A 18 3.12 12.27 -5.26
CA HIS A 18 4.46 11.77 -5.57
C HIS A 18 4.52 11.08 -6.94
N PHE A 19 3.55 10.20 -7.22
CA PHE A 19 3.47 9.49 -8.49
C PHE A 19 3.16 10.41 -9.67
N ILE A 20 2.19 11.32 -9.54
CA ILE A 20 1.74 12.21 -10.63
C ILE A 20 2.80 13.24 -10.99
N LEU A 21 3.48 13.80 -9.98
CA LEU A 21 4.54 14.79 -10.19
C LEU A 21 5.83 14.16 -10.72
N GLY A 22 5.94 12.82 -10.68
CA GLY A 22 7.13 12.11 -11.11
C GLY A 22 8.35 12.49 -10.27
N ASP A 23 8.17 12.65 -8.96
CA ASP A 23 9.25 13.02 -8.06
C ASP A 23 10.36 11.95 -8.10
N GLN A 24 11.61 12.41 -8.18
CA GLN A 24 12.77 11.54 -8.35
C GLN A 24 13.28 10.99 -7.02
N GLU A 25 12.99 11.68 -5.92
CA GLU A 25 13.33 11.20 -4.58
C GLU A 25 12.38 10.06 -4.15
N GLN A 26 12.93 9.03 -3.52
CA GLN A 26 12.14 7.88 -3.11
C GLN A 26 11.18 8.25 -1.97
N LEU A 27 9.88 8.03 -2.19
CA LEU A 27 8.88 8.15 -1.12
C LEU A 27 8.99 6.98 -0.14
N LEU A 28 9.44 7.27 1.08
CA LEU A 28 9.39 6.37 2.22
C LEU A 28 8.28 6.81 3.17
N LEU A 29 7.18 6.05 3.22
CA LEU A 29 6.01 6.38 4.03
C LEU A 29 5.72 5.29 5.08
N TYR A 30 5.68 5.69 6.35
CA TYR A 30 5.26 4.83 7.46
C TYR A 30 3.91 5.30 8.01
N ILE A 31 2.91 4.42 7.97
CA ILE A 31 1.56 4.68 8.48
C ILE A 31 1.32 3.78 9.69
N SER A 32 1.23 4.39 10.87
CA SER A 32 0.93 3.70 12.12
C SER A 32 -0.57 3.75 12.46
N GLY A 33 -0.97 3.00 13.48
CA GLY A 33 -2.31 3.04 14.06
C GLY A 33 -2.68 1.73 14.72
N ILE A 34 -3.62 1.78 15.66
CA ILE A 34 -4.11 0.59 16.37
C ILE A 34 -4.78 -0.43 15.43
N GLY A 35 -4.95 -1.68 15.90
CA GLY A 35 -5.74 -2.68 15.20
C GLY A 35 -7.15 -2.16 14.90
N GLY A 36 -7.67 -2.41 13.70
CA GLY A 36 -8.99 -1.92 13.30
C GLY A 36 -9.05 -0.48 12.77
N SER A 37 -7.93 0.26 12.71
CA SER A 37 -7.90 1.66 12.24
C SER A 37 -8.08 1.86 10.72
N GLY A 38 -8.40 0.80 9.97
CA GLY A 38 -8.63 0.89 8.52
C GLY A 38 -7.37 0.95 7.64
N LYS A 39 -6.17 0.62 8.14
CA LYS A 39 -4.94 0.63 7.32
C LYS A 39 -5.03 -0.22 6.03
N SER A 40 -5.68 -1.38 6.08
CA SER A 40 -5.92 -2.20 4.88
C SER A 40 -6.81 -1.49 3.85
N HIS A 41 -7.68 -0.57 4.28
CA HIS A 41 -8.48 0.25 3.37
C HIS A 41 -7.59 1.24 2.59
N VAL A 42 -6.60 1.86 3.26
CA VAL A 42 -5.60 2.72 2.61
C VAL A 42 -4.84 1.93 1.54
N ILE A 43 -4.36 0.72 1.86
CA ILE A 43 -3.65 -0.15 0.90
C ILE A 43 -4.52 -0.38 -0.35
N ARG A 44 -5.80 -0.76 -0.17
CA ARG A 44 -6.72 -1.00 -1.29
C ARG A 44 -6.97 0.25 -2.13
N ALA A 45 -7.07 1.43 -1.50
CA ALA A 45 -7.24 2.69 -2.20
C ALA A 45 -6.01 3.04 -3.06
N VAL A 46 -4.80 2.79 -2.55
CA VAL A 46 -3.54 2.97 -3.32
C VAL A 46 -3.50 2.00 -4.51
N VAL A 47 -3.85 0.73 -4.32
CA VAL A 47 -3.90 -0.26 -5.41
C VAL A 47 -4.88 0.18 -6.50
N GLU A 48 -6.07 0.62 -6.12
CA GLU A 48 -7.09 1.11 -7.06
C GLU A 48 -6.63 2.39 -7.78
N PHE A 49 -5.92 3.29 -7.10
CA PHE A 49 -5.30 4.45 -7.74
C PHE A 49 -4.33 4.04 -8.86
N PHE A 50 -3.35 3.18 -8.57
CA PHE A 50 -2.40 2.70 -9.59
C PHE A 50 -3.08 1.95 -10.73
N LYS A 51 -4.13 1.17 -10.43
CA LYS A 51 -4.95 0.51 -11.44
C LYS A 51 -5.64 1.51 -12.37
N ARG A 52 -6.24 2.57 -11.83
CA ARG A 52 -6.87 3.65 -12.62
C ARG A 52 -5.87 4.43 -13.46
N CYS A 53 -4.63 4.55 -12.99
CA CYS A 53 -3.53 5.13 -13.76
C CYS A 53 -2.99 4.19 -14.85
N GLY A 54 -3.48 2.95 -14.98
CA GLY A 54 -2.95 1.98 -15.95
C GLY A 54 -1.61 1.35 -15.56
N HIS A 55 -1.28 1.38 -14.26
CA HIS A 55 0.02 1.00 -13.70
C HIS A 55 -0.08 -0.09 -12.63
N SER A 56 -1.07 -0.97 -12.74
CA SER A 56 -1.28 -2.08 -11.79
C SER A 56 -0.09 -3.05 -11.71
N ASN A 57 0.75 -3.12 -12.74
CA ASN A 57 1.96 -3.94 -12.76
C ASN A 57 3.17 -3.30 -12.05
N LYS A 58 3.05 -2.05 -11.57
CA LYS A 58 4.12 -1.33 -10.86
C LYS A 58 3.99 -1.38 -9.33
N ILE A 59 3.03 -2.12 -8.80
CA ILE A 59 2.82 -2.26 -7.36
C ILE A 59 3.01 -3.72 -6.92
N LEU A 60 3.75 -3.90 -5.83
CA LEU A 60 3.91 -5.19 -5.15
C LEU A 60 3.47 -5.04 -3.70
N LEU A 61 2.65 -5.97 -3.24
CA LEU A 61 2.09 -5.96 -1.89
C LEU A 61 2.71 -7.10 -1.08
N SER A 62 3.16 -6.79 0.13
CA SER A 62 3.64 -7.81 1.05
C SER A 62 3.18 -7.61 2.49
N ALA A 63 3.16 -8.70 3.23
CA ALA A 63 2.96 -8.70 4.67
C ALA A 63 3.88 -9.73 5.36
N PRO A 64 4.10 -9.63 6.68
CA PRO A 64 4.96 -10.57 7.39
C PRO A 64 4.40 -12.00 7.46
N THR A 65 3.08 -12.17 7.58
CA THR A 65 2.41 -13.47 7.76
C THR A 65 1.47 -13.80 6.59
N GLY A 66 1.23 -15.10 6.37
CA GLY A 66 0.36 -15.58 5.29
C GLY A 66 -1.06 -15.02 5.35
N CYS A 67 -1.70 -15.03 6.52
CA CYS A 67 -3.05 -14.47 6.68
C CYS A 67 -3.09 -12.98 6.35
N ALA A 68 -2.09 -12.21 6.77
CA ALA A 68 -2.04 -10.77 6.47
C ALA A 68 -1.80 -10.49 4.99
N ALA A 69 -0.98 -11.32 4.33
CA ALA A 69 -0.73 -11.21 2.90
C ALA A 69 -2.00 -11.47 2.08
N VAL A 70 -2.76 -12.51 2.43
CA VAL A 70 -4.05 -12.81 1.80
C VAL A 70 -5.04 -11.66 1.95
N LEU A 71 -5.11 -11.00 3.11
CA LEU A 71 -6.06 -9.90 3.35
C LEU A 71 -5.85 -8.66 2.44
N ILE A 72 -4.63 -8.49 1.93
CA ILE A 72 -4.25 -7.39 1.05
C ILE A 72 -3.99 -7.87 -0.39
N ASP A 73 -4.38 -9.10 -0.74
CA ASP A 73 -4.15 -9.71 -2.05
C ASP A 73 -2.65 -9.67 -2.48
N GLY A 74 -1.77 -9.89 -1.51
CA GLY A 74 -0.32 -9.85 -1.69
C GLY A 74 0.38 -11.17 -1.33
N TYR A 75 1.70 -11.08 -1.16
CA TYR A 75 2.56 -12.21 -0.80
C TYR A 75 3.15 -12.03 0.59
N THR A 76 3.66 -13.10 1.20
CA THR A 76 4.54 -12.90 2.36
C THR A 76 5.81 -12.19 1.90
N ILE A 77 6.46 -11.40 2.76
CA ILE A 77 7.72 -10.74 2.42
C ILE A 77 8.77 -11.75 1.94
N HIS A 78 8.83 -12.92 2.58
CA HIS A 78 9.70 -14.04 2.19
C HIS A 78 9.42 -14.52 0.76
N ALA A 79 8.15 -14.77 0.42
CA ALA A 79 7.78 -15.22 -0.92
C ALA A 79 8.03 -14.15 -1.99
N LEU A 80 7.74 -12.88 -1.67
CA LEU A 80 7.92 -11.78 -2.61
C LEU A 80 9.39 -11.51 -2.94
N THR A 81 10.27 -11.65 -1.95
CA THR A 81 11.70 -11.30 -2.06
C THR A 81 12.62 -12.51 -2.18
N PHE A 82 12.04 -13.73 -2.22
CA PHE A 82 12.77 -15.00 -2.20
C PHE A 82 13.72 -15.16 -1.02
N LEU A 83 13.42 -14.53 0.12
CA LEU A 83 14.17 -14.69 1.35
C LEU A 83 13.79 -16.00 2.05
N PRO A 84 14.76 -16.72 2.66
CA PRO A 84 14.49 -17.93 3.41
C PRO A 84 13.59 -17.67 4.62
N GLN A 85 12.70 -18.61 4.91
CA GLN A 85 11.90 -18.64 6.13
C GLN A 85 12.77 -19.29 7.21
N ASN A 86 13.51 -18.48 7.97
CA ASN A 86 14.26 -18.96 9.14
C ASN A 86 13.31 -19.18 10.33
#